data_AF-A0A7X0E4V4-F1
#
_entry.id   AF-A0A7X0E4V4-F1
#
_cell.length_a   1.000
_cell.length_b   1.000
_cell.length_c   1.000
_cell.angle_alpha   90.00
_cell.angle_beta   90.00
_cell.angle_gamma   90.00
#
_symmetry.space_group_name_H-M   'P 1'
#
loop_
_entity.id
_entity.type
_entity.pdbx_description
1 polymer ?
#
loop_
_entity_poly.entity_id
_entity_poly.type
_entity_poly.pdbx_seq_one_letter_code
_entity_poly.pdbx_strand_id
1 'polypeptide(L)'
;MFWCALLLTACLGPTFETHARGVETHTLKGSSRGQSADQLSIQIDSDRLTLSVTDVPQVYLYGVIDADAPQRVTALMKSGKIPNGSDIYLNSSNGNLSAGLALGRLFRAGSMVTHLGKPRRKGEINTAVCVGACTYAYFGGLYRWAATGSDRIGLSSYHTMDPAVSGIGQAQQTSDEVVSYLKDMGINPSALTPMATTSHDAVMWLTADQMISSGLANNGRLPLTAKYQPSATGLYLVLDQVDRHGEHRMTIECKRGLVTLTAINQVGAARAKDIVARGARSYFEINRQETLTQPRDGASVASDSVTMARPYPPARLEYIIFAQSVGAWVGDSNSAFRNGFTFYLEPVRSTLKDYYNACWQAAPWPTKQNPNP
;
A
#
# COMPACT_ATOMS: atom_id res chain seq x y z
N MET A 1 4.61 -35.43 -75.25
CA MET A 1 5.24 -36.62 -75.85
C MET A 1 5.46 -37.62 -74.73
N PHE A 2 4.93 -38.85 -74.91
CA PHE A 2 5.44 -40.16 -74.51
C PHE A 2 6.36 -40.29 -73.26
N TRP A 3 6.37 -41.32 -72.43
CA TRP A 3 5.62 -42.56 -72.17
C TRP A 3 6.50 -43.35 -71.17
N CYS A 4 5.94 -44.39 -70.54
CA CYS A 4 6.62 -45.56 -69.93
C CYS A 4 7.52 -45.33 -68.69
N ALA A 5 7.29 -45.94 -67.53
CA ALA A 5 6.98 -47.35 -67.15
C ALA A 5 8.21 -48.28 -67.03
N LEU A 6 8.12 -49.12 -65.98
CA LEU A 6 8.89 -50.30 -65.53
C LEU A 6 9.85 -50.04 -64.35
N LEU A 7 9.68 -50.59 -63.13
CA LEU A 7 9.34 -51.94 -62.58
C LEU A 7 10.59 -52.71 -62.09
N LEU A 8 10.49 -53.14 -60.81
CA LEU A 8 11.05 -54.34 -60.15
C LEU A 8 12.58 -54.41 -60.00
N THR A 9 13.16 -54.60 -58.81
CA THR A 9 13.00 -55.81 -57.96
C THR A 9 13.57 -55.59 -56.55
N ALA A 10 13.02 -56.35 -55.58
CA ALA A 10 13.31 -56.31 -54.15
C ALA A 10 14.55 -57.11 -53.71
N CYS A 11 15.17 -56.74 -52.59
CA CYS A 11 15.83 -57.64 -51.63
C CYS A 11 15.78 -57.05 -50.20
N LEU A 12 15.65 -57.94 -49.21
CA LEU A 12 15.25 -57.72 -47.82
C LEU A 12 16.39 -57.29 -46.87
N GLY A 13 16.02 -56.43 -45.91
CA GLY A 13 16.53 -56.37 -44.51
C GLY A 13 17.63 -55.34 -44.20
N PRO A 14 17.89 -54.98 -42.91
CA PRO A 14 17.08 -55.12 -41.69
C PRO A 14 16.68 -53.75 -41.08
N THR A 15 15.75 -53.77 -40.13
CA THR A 15 15.30 -52.62 -39.32
C THR A 15 16.41 -52.09 -38.42
N PHE A 16 16.73 -50.80 -38.54
CA PHE A 16 17.54 -50.05 -37.57
C PHE A 16 16.71 -48.92 -36.97
N GLU A 17 16.45 -49.04 -35.67
CA GLU A 17 15.98 -47.98 -34.79
C GLU A 17 17.00 -46.83 -34.78
N THR A 18 16.56 -45.62 -35.12
CA THR A 18 17.40 -44.43 -35.03
C THR A 18 17.17 -43.74 -33.69
N HIS A 19 18.20 -43.78 -32.86
CA HIS A 19 18.36 -43.02 -31.62
C HIS A 19 18.25 -41.51 -31.86
N ALA A 20 17.28 -40.87 -31.22
CA ALA A 20 17.27 -39.43 -31.03
C ALA A 20 18.21 -39.06 -29.87
N ARG A 21 19.24 -38.25 -30.17
CA ARG A 21 20.13 -37.63 -29.18
C ARG A 21 19.33 -36.67 -28.30
N GLY A 22 19.16 -37.03 -27.04
CA GLY A 22 18.68 -36.15 -25.98
C GLY A 22 19.73 -35.09 -25.64
N VAL A 23 19.31 -33.83 -25.67
CA VAL A 23 20.03 -32.70 -25.06
C VAL A 23 19.78 -32.78 -23.56
N GLU A 24 20.84 -33.02 -22.77
CA GLU A 24 20.80 -33.07 -21.32
C GLU A 24 20.47 -31.69 -20.74
N THR A 25 19.23 -31.51 -20.34
CA THR A 25 18.85 -30.49 -19.36
C THR A 25 19.27 -30.98 -17.98
N HIS A 26 20.34 -30.41 -17.42
CA HIS A 26 20.70 -30.57 -16.02
C HIS A 26 19.56 -30.05 -15.13
N THR A 27 18.62 -30.94 -14.85
CA THR A 27 17.57 -30.75 -13.87
C THR A 27 18.18 -31.15 -12.54
N LEU A 28 18.58 -30.16 -11.73
CA LEU A 28 18.97 -30.39 -10.35
C LEU A 28 17.75 -30.97 -9.61
N LYS A 29 17.70 -32.30 -9.57
CA LYS A 29 16.75 -33.09 -8.79
C LYS A 29 17.17 -33.00 -7.32
N GLY A 30 16.96 -31.81 -6.74
CA GLY A 30 17.02 -31.60 -5.30
C GLY A 30 15.82 -32.28 -4.65
N SER A 31 16.11 -33.27 -3.82
CA SER A 31 15.16 -34.03 -3.01
C SER A 31 14.12 -33.13 -2.33
N SER A 32 12.87 -33.19 -2.78
CA SER A 32 11.71 -32.76 -2.00
C SER A 32 11.47 -33.78 -0.89
N ARG A 33 12.25 -33.71 0.20
CA ARG A 33 11.78 -34.23 1.48
C ARG A 33 10.59 -33.35 1.88
N GLY A 34 9.44 -33.99 2.10
CA GLY A 34 8.13 -33.36 2.19
C GLY A 34 8.11 -32.11 3.07
N GLN A 35 7.62 -31.00 2.50
CA GLN A 35 7.04 -29.94 3.31
C GLN A 35 5.89 -30.58 4.09
N SER A 36 6.02 -30.68 5.42
CA SER A 36 4.92 -31.15 6.25
C SER A 36 3.76 -30.18 6.08
N ALA A 37 2.52 -30.69 6.09
CA ALA A 37 1.31 -29.88 6.04
C ALA A 37 1.18 -28.88 7.21
N ASP A 38 2.13 -28.91 8.15
CA ASP A 38 2.16 -28.15 9.40
C ASP A 38 3.17 -26.98 9.36
N GLN A 39 3.71 -26.62 8.20
CA GLN A 39 4.69 -25.54 8.05
C GLN A 39 4.30 -24.49 7.02
N LEU A 40 4.85 -23.27 7.19
CA LEU A 40 4.62 -22.14 6.29
C LEU A 40 5.33 -22.41 4.97
N SER A 41 4.54 -22.43 3.90
CA SER A 41 5.01 -22.48 2.52
C SER A 41 5.30 -21.07 2.02
N ILE A 42 6.42 -20.92 1.30
CA ILE A 42 6.88 -19.64 0.75
C ILE A 42 7.06 -19.82 -0.76
N GLN A 43 6.33 -19.02 -1.54
CA GLN A 43 6.52 -18.92 -2.99
C GLN A 43 6.92 -17.48 -3.34
N ILE A 44 7.92 -17.33 -4.21
CA ILE A 44 8.41 -16.03 -4.67
C ILE A 44 8.25 -15.98 -6.18
N ASP A 45 7.45 -15.03 -6.64
CA ASP A 45 7.22 -14.75 -8.05
C ASP A 45 8.02 -13.49 -8.40
N SER A 46 9.10 -13.68 -9.15
CA SER A 46 10.04 -12.63 -9.58
C SER A 46 10.28 -12.64 -11.09
N ASP A 47 9.29 -13.07 -11.87
CA ASP A 47 9.38 -13.09 -13.32
C ASP A 47 9.38 -11.65 -13.89
N ARG A 48 9.81 -11.53 -15.15
CA ARG A 48 9.99 -10.23 -15.81
C ARG A 48 8.69 -9.41 -15.86
N LEU A 49 7.53 -10.07 -16.03
CA LEU A 49 6.26 -9.36 -16.08
C LEU A 49 5.92 -8.80 -14.70
N THR A 50 6.03 -9.62 -13.64
CA THR A 50 5.84 -9.17 -12.26
C THR A 50 6.72 -7.96 -11.94
N LEU A 51 8.03 -8.09 -12.15
CA LEU A 51 8.98 -7.01 -11.87
C LEU A 51 8.73 -5.75 -12.72
N SER A 52 8.24 -5.89 -13.97
CA SER A 52 7.90 -4.72 -14.80
C SER A 52 6.67 -3.94 -14.32
N VAL A 53 5.83 -4.55 -13.48
CA VAL A 53 4.60 -3.95 -12.97
C VAL A 53 4.77 -3.44 -11.55
N THR A 54 5.48 -4.18 -10.69
CA THR A 54 5.58 -3.89 -9.26
C THR A 54 6.96 -3.41 -8.83
N ASP A 55 7.98 -3.47 -9.69
CA ASP A 55 9.41 -3.22 -9.40
C ASP A 55 10.04 -4.16 -8.33
N VAL A 56 9.22 -4.91 -7.59
CA VAL A 56 9.61 -5.85 -6.53
C VAL A 56 8.94 -7.22 -6.72
N PRO A 57 9.53 -8.32 -6.22
CA PRO A 57 8.90 -9.63 -6.23
C PRO A 57 7.60 -9.68 -5.43
N GLN A 58 6.67 -10.53 -5.89
CA GLN A 58 5.50 -10.94 -5.12
C GLN A 58 5.85 -12.19 -4.31
N VAL A 59 5.58 -12.15 -3.00
CA VAL A 59 5.91 -13.22 -2.07
C VAL A 59 4.63 -13.75 -1.45
N TYR A 60 4.30 -15.00 -1.73
CA TYR A 60 3.16 -15.67 -1.15
C TYR A 60 3.59 -16.50 0.06
N LEU A 61 2.96 -16.21 1.20
CA LEU A 61 3.12 -16.93 2.46
C LEU A 61 1.80 -17.63 2.78
N TYR A 62 1.78 -18.95 2.68
CA TYR A 62 0.56 -19.73 2.83
C TYR A 62 0.77 -21.05 3.57
N GLY A 63 -0.31 -21.59 4.16
CA GLY A 63 -0.21 -22.74 5.08
C GLY A 63 0.01 -22.27 6.52
N VAL A 64 0.42 -23.17 7.41
CA VAL A 64 0.51 -22.91 8.85
C VAL A 64 1.68 -21.98 9.17
N ILE A 65 1.48 -20.88 9.91
CA ILE A 65 2.60 -20.08 10.42
C ILE A 65 3.23 -20.80 11.63
N ASP A 66 4.18 -21.69 11.39
CA ASP A 66 4.94 -22.39 12.43
C ASP A 66 6.01 -21.50 13.10
N ALA A 67 6.56 -21.99 14.21
CA ALA A 67 7.54 -21.27 15.03
C ALA A 67 8.82 -20.86 14.29
N ASP A 68 9.21 -21.61 13.26
CA ASP A 68 10.45 -21.38 12.48
C ASP A 68 10.20 -20.53 11.21
N ALA A 69 8.94 -20.14 10.95
CA ALA A 69 8.59 -19.33 9.79
C ALA A 69 9.37 -17.99 9.71
N PRO A 70 9.53 -17.20 10.80
CA PRO A 70 10.31 -15.96 10.78
C PRO A 70 11.77 -16.16 10.32
N GLN A 71 12.40 -17.27 10.73
CA GLN A 71 13.79 -17.61 10.42
C GLN A 71 13.94 -17.92 8.93
N ARG A 72 13.00 -18.67 8.35
CA ARG A 72 12.98 -18.96 6.90
C ARG A 72 12.79 -17.69 6.07
N VAL A 73 11.86 -16.81 6.46
CA VAL A 73 11.65 -15.52 5.78
C VAL A 73 12.88 -14.62 5.92
N THR A 74 13.49 -14.55 7.11
CA THR A 74 14.71 -13.77 7.35
C THR A 74 15.86 -14.23 6.46
N ALA A 75 16.05 -15.54 6.27
CA ALA A 75 17.09 -16.07 5.39
C ALA A 75 16.87 -15.64 3.92
N LEU A 76 15.61 -15.61 3.48
CA LEU A 76 15.26 -15.15 2.13
C LEU A 76 15.46 -13.64 1.94
N MET A 77 15.18 -12.84 2.98
CA MET A 77 15.49 -11.41 2.99
C MET A 77 17.00 -11.16 2.94
N LYS A 78 17.78 -11.83 3.80
CA LYS A 78 19.26 -11.71 3.85
C LYS A 78 19.95 -12.15 2.56
N SER A 79 19.39 -13.14 1.85
CA SER A 79 19.90 -13.59 0.55
C SER A 79 19.46 -12.68 -0.61
N GLY A 80 18.66 -11.64 -0.36
CA GLY A 80 18.18 -10.72 -1.39
C GLY A 80 17.02 -11.27 -2.24
N LYS A 81 16.51 -12.48 -1.94
CA LYS A 81 15.37 -13.07 -2.65
C LYS A 81 14.04 -12.37 -2.32
N ILE A 82 13.96 -11.78 -1.13
CA ILE A 82 12.86 -10.91 -0.71
C ILE A 82 13.47 -9.54 -0.39
N PRO A 83 13.62 -8.65 -1.38
CA PRO A 83 14.15 -7.31 -1.15
C PRO A 83 13.16 -6.45 -0.34
N ASN A 84 13.67 -5.38 0.27
CA ASN A 84 12.82 -4.40 0.94
C ASN A 84 11.75 -3.84 0.00
N GLY A 85 10.57 -3.55 0.54
CA GLY A 85 9.43 -3.06 -0.23
C GLY A 85 8.63 -4.13 -0.97
N SER A 86 9.00 -5.41 -0.90
CA SER A 86 8.27 -6.52 -1.51
C SER A 86 6.80 -6.61 -1.09
N ASP A 87 5.98 -7.07 -2.04
CA ASP A 87 4.57 -7.37 -1.82
C ASP A 87 4.40 -8.78 -1.21
N ILE A 88 3.95 -8.83 0.04
CA ILE A 88 3.69 -10.05 0.81
C ILE A 88 2.19 -10.36 0.77
N TYR A 89 1.85 -11.50 0.18
CA TYR A 89 0.48 -12.03 0.10
C TYR A 89 0.30 -13.14 1.14
N LEU A 90 -0.65 -12.93 2.05
CA LEU A 90 -0.87 -13.79 3.21
C LEU A 90 -2.13 -14.65 3.04
N ASN A 91 -2.00 -15.95 3.33
CA ASN A 91 -3.11 -16.90 3.35
C ASN A 91 -2.85 -18.01 4.38
N SER A 92 -3.28 -17.79 5.62
CA SER A 92 -3.10 -18.73 6.73
C SER A 92 -4.24 -18.61 7.74
N SER A 93 -4.88 -19.73 8.06
CA SER A 93 -6.00 -19.80 9.02
C SER A 93 -5.55 -20.19 10.45
N ASN A 94 -4.31 -20.62 10.63
CA ASN A 94 -3.76 -21.09 11.90
C ASN A 94 -2.26 -20.78 12.02
N GLY A 95 -1.71 -20.92 13.21
CA GLY A 95 -0.27 -20.75 13.44
C GLY A 95 0.07 -20.27 14.84
N ASN A 96 1.36 -20.12 15.07
CA ASN A 96 1.93 -19.63 16.31
C ASN A 96 1.88 -18.08 16.34
N LEU A 97 1.24 -17.52 17.37
CA LEU A 97 1.08 -16.07 17.51
C LEU A 97 2.43 -15.34 17.53
N SER A 98 3.39 -15.80 18.34
CA SER A 98 4.72 -15.17 18.44
C SER A 98 5.45 -15.15 17.10
N ALA A 99 5.32 -16.22 16.30
CA ALA A 99 5.84 -16.26 14.93
C ALA A 99 5.14 -15.24 14.01
N GLY A 100 3.82 -15.09 14.12
CA GLY A 100 3.07 -14.05 13.41
C GLY A 100 3.54 -12.62 13.76
N LEU A 101 3.72 -12.34 15.05
CA LEU A 101 4.24 -11.05 15.52
C LEU A 101 5.69 -10.82 15.04
N ALA A 102 6.53 -11.86 15.06
CA ALA A 102 7.90 -11.78 14.57
C ALA A 102 7.96 -11.51 13.06
N LEU A 103 7.15 -12.21 12.26
CA LEU A 103 7.00 -11.94 10.81
C LEU A 103 6.56 -10.50 10.58
N GLY A 104 5.58 -10.01 11.33
CA GLY A 104 5.12 -8.65 11.19
C GLY A 104 6.19 -7.60 11.49
N ARG A 105 7.03 -7.80 12.52
CA ARG A 105 8.19 -6.94 12.80
C ARG A 105 9.22 -6.98 11.66
N LEU A 106 9.46 -8.15 11.06
CA LEU A 106 10.32 -8.28 9.88
C LEU A 106 9.77 -7.50 8.69
N PHE A 107 8.46 -7.60 8.43
CA PHE A 107 7.80 -6.86 7.35
C PHE A 107 7.91 -5.35 7.56
N ARG A 108 7.69 -4.88 8.79
CA ARG A 108 7.86 -3.47 9.16
C ARG A 108 9.26 -2.97 8.87
N ALA A 109 10.27 -3.70 9.34
CA ALA A 109 11.67 -3.33 9.17
C ALA A 109 12.11 -3.32 7.70
N GLY A 110 11.54 -4.21 6.89
CA GLY A 110 11.78 -4.28 5.45
C GLY A 110 10.93 -3.34 4.59
N SER A 111 10.14 -2.44 5.20
CA SER A 111 9.16 -1.58 4.50
C SER A 111 8.21 -2.37 3.59
N MET A 112 7.91 -3.60 3.97
CA MET A 112 7.15 -4.55 3.16
C MET A 112 5.69 -4.14 3.10
N VAL A 113 5.01 -4.71 2.11
CA VAL A 113 3.64 -4.41 1.77
C VAL A 113 2.81 -5.66 2.02
N THR A 114 1.70 -5.55 2.73
CA THR A 114 0.87 -6.72 3.05
C THR A 114 -0.47 -6.71 2.36
N HIS A 115 -0.79 -7.86 1.76
CA HIS A 115 -2.03 -8.17 1.07
C HIS A 115 -2.58 -9.50 1.55
N LEU A 116 -3.84 -9.76 1.22
CA LEU A 116 -4.38 -11.12 1.20
C LEU A 116 -4.18 -11.70 -0.21
N GLY A 117 -3.82 -12.97 -0.27
CA GLY A 117 -3.73 -13.65 -1.55
C GLY A 117 -3.09 -15.02 -1.44
N LYS A 118 -3.38 -15.88 -2.44
CA LYS A 118 -2.69 -17.15 -2.64
C LYS A 118 -2.19 -17.25 -4.09
N PRO A 119 -1.16 -18.08 -4.35
CA PRO A 119 -0.65 -18.26 -5.70
C PRO A 119 -1.76 -18.66 -6.67
N ARG A 120 -1.83 -18.00 -7.82
CA ARG A 120 -2.89 -18.29 -8.80
C ARG A 120 -2.65 -19.65 -9.46
N ARG A 121 -3.62 -20.55 -9.32
CA ARG A 121 -3.73 -21.76 -10.14
C ARG A 121 -4.86 -21.60 -11.16
N LYS A 122 -4.64 -22.04 -12.41
CA LYS A 122 -5.64 -21.94 -13.48
C LYS A 122 -6.93 -22.66 -13.07
N GLY A 123 -8.06 -21.96 -13.17
CA GLY A 123 -9.40 -22.52 -12.93
C GLY A 123 -9.91 -22.47 -11.48
N GLU A 124 -9.14 -21.94 -10.53
CA GLU A 124 -9.58 -21.84 -9.13
C GLU A 124 -10.04 -20.43 -8.75
N ILE A 125 -11.21 -20.33 -8.11
CA ILE A 125 -11.59 -19.14 -7.33
C ILE A 125 -10.68 -19.11 -6.10
N ASN A 126 -9.80 -18.11 -6.07
CA ASN A 126 -8.72 -18.08 -5.10
C ASN A 126 -9.02 -17.13 -3.94
N THR A 127 -9.89 -17.56 -3.03
CA THR A 127 -10.11 -16.87 -1.75
C THR A 127 -8.95 -17.12 -0.80
N ALA A 128 -8.31 -16.05 -0.33
CA ALA A 128 -7.36 -16.08 0.77
C ALA A 128 -8.08 -15.88 2.11
N VAL A 129 -7.63 -16.62 3.13
CA VAL A 129 -8.12 -16.53 4.50
C VAL A 129 -6.94 -16.26 5.42
N CYS A 130 -7.03 -15.21 6.22
CA CYS A 130 -5.98 -14.81 7.14
C CYS A 130 -6.55 -14.61 8.55
N VAL A 131 -6.16 -15.48 9.48
CA VAL A 131 -6.70 -15.49 10.85
C VAL A 131 -5.58 -15.60 11.88
N GLY A 132 -5.75 -14.96 13.04
CA GLY A 132 -4.86 -15.10 14.19
C GLY A 132 -3.44 -14.63 13.87
N ALA A 133 -2.45 -15.53 13.98
CA ALA A 133 -1.04 -15.26 13.66
C ALA A 133 -0.86 -14.58 12.30
N CYS A 134 -1.65 -14.96 11.29
CA CYS A 134 -1.62 -14.36 9.97
C CYS A 134 -2.01 -12.88 9.98
N THR A 135 -3.09 -12.55 10.69
CA THR A 135 -3.60 -11.18 10.82
C THR A 135 -2.59 -10.27 11.51
N TYR A 136 -1.90 -10.80 12.53
CA TYR A 136 -0.82 -10.06 13.18
C TYR A 136 0.37 -9.86 12.25
N ALA A 137 0.77 -10.87 11.46
CA ALA A 137 1.79 -10.69 10.43
C ALA A 137 1.37 -9.62 9.40
N TYR A 138 0.11 -9.62 8.95
CA TYR A 138 -0.46 -8.62 8.04
C TYR A 138 -0.32 -7.19 8.58
N PHE A 139 -0.57 -6.96 9.88
CA PHE A 139 -0.42 -5.65 10.51
C PHE A 139 1.02 -5.11 10.47
N GLY A 140 1.99 -5.99 10.28
CA GLY A 140 3.40 -5.67 10.12
C GLY A 140 3.73 -4.81 8.90
N GLY A 141 2.93 -4.89 7.84
CA GLY A 141 3.18 -4.17 6.59
C GLY A 141 3.24 -2.66 6.77
N LEU A 142 4.22 -2.00 6.14
CA LEU A 142 4.29 -0.53 6.07
C LEU A 142 3.05 0.04 5.41
N TYR A 143 2.68 -0.56 4.28
CA TYR A 143 1.39 -0.37 3.66
C TYR A 143 0.59 -1.67 3.72
N ARG A 144 -0.72 -1.52 3.93
CA ARG A 144 -1.64 -2.61 4.25
C ARG A 144 -2.89 -2.46 3.39
N TRP A 145 -3.13 -3.38 2.46
CA TRP A 145 -4.29 -3.35 1.58
C TRP A 145 -5.46 -4.02 2.26
N ALA A 146 -6.60 -3.33 2.28
CA ALA A 146 -7.84 -3.92 2.78
C ALA A 146 -8.21 -5.17 1.99
N ALA A 147 -8.94 -6.10 2.63
CA ALA A 147 -9.43 -7.29 1.96
C ALA A 147 -10.29 -6.92 0.74
N THR A 148 -10.13 -7.64 -0.37
CA THR A 148 -10.89 -7.40 -1.60
C THR A 148 -11.56 -8.67 -2.10
N GLY A 149 -12.62 -8.53 -2.91
CA GLY A 149 -13.33 -9.66 -3.48
C GLY A 149 -13.86 -10.64 -2.41
N SER A 150 -13.48 -11.90 -2.54
CA SER A 150 -13.88 -12.97 -1.61
C SER A 150 -12.89 -13.21 -0.47
N ASP A 151 -11.77 -12.49 -0.41
CA ASP A 151 -10.76 -12.66 0.65
C ASP A 151 -11.32 -12.29 2.02
N ARG A 152 -10.79 -12.94 3.07
CA ARG A 152 -11.25 -12.80 4.45
C ARG A 152 -10.08 -12.64 5.39
N ILE A 153 -10.17 -11.66 6.29
CA ILE A 153 -9.22 -11.47 7.38
C ILE A 153 -9.96 -11.31 8.70
N GLY A 154 -9.45 -11.94 9.75
CA GLY A 154 -10.11 -11.93 11.04
C GLY A 154 -9.18 -12.16 12.22
N LEU A 155 -9.64 -11.80 13.40
CA LEU A 155 -8.96 -12.07 14.66
C LEU A 155 -9.53 -13.37 15.26
N SER A 156 -8.65 -14.25 15.75
CA SER A 156 -9.10 -15.45 16.45
C SER A 156 -9.43 -15.11 17.90
N SER A 157 -10.57 -15.60 18.40
CA SER A 157 -11.03 -15.38 19.77
C SER A 157 -10.02 -15.87 20.82
N TYR A 158 -9.25 -16.92 20.49
CA TYR A 158 -8.22 -17.49 21.36
C TYR A 158 -7.05 -16.52 21.64
N HIS A 159 -6.81 -15.56 20.74
CA HIS A 159 -5.78 -14.54 20.90
C HIS A 159 -6.35 -13.18 21.33
N THR A 160 -7.67 -13.05 21.36
CA THR A 160 -8.37 -11.87 21.88
C THR A 160 -8.93 -12.21 23.25
N MET A 161 -8.09 -12.10 24.28
CA MET A 161 -8.51 -12.03 25.69
C MET A 161 -9.59 -13.03 26.11
N ASP A 162 -9.25 -14.32 26.18
CA ASP A 162 -9.99 -15.25 27.05
C ASP A 162 -9.11 -15.67 28.24
N PRO A 163 -9.21 -15.00 29.41
CA PRO A 163 -8.47 -15.37 30.62
C PRO A 163 -8.91 -16.73 31.19
N ALA A 164 -9.94 -17.39 30.64
CA ALA A 164 -10.41 -18.68 31.12
C ALA A 164 -9.61 -19.88 30.59
N VAL A 165 -8.86 -19.73 29.49
CA VAL A 165 -8.17 -20.87 28.82
C VAL A 165 -6.65 -20.87 29.00
N SER A 166 -6.07 -19.72 29.33
CA SER A 166 -4.65 -19.58 29.64
C SER A 166 -4.52 -19.05 31.06
N GLY A 167 -3.74 -19.71 31.93
CA GLY A 167 -3.55 -19.28 33.31
C GLY A 167 -3.30 -17.77 33.39
N ILE A 168 -3.94 -17.10 34.36
CA ILE A 168 -4.13 -15.64 34.44
C ILE A 168 -2.87 -14.82 34.10
N GLY A 169 -1.67 -15.30 34.49
CA GLY A 169 -0.39 -14.65 34.19
C GLY A 169 0.07 -14.73 32.72
N GLN A 170 -0.13 -15.87 32.04
CA GLN A 170 0.27 -16.05 30.62
C GLN A 170 -0.68 -15.32 29.66
N ALA A 171 -1.98 -15.28 30.00
CA ALA A 171 -2.96 -14.49 29.26
C ALA A 171 -2.62 -12.99 29.32
N GLN A 172 -2.22 -12.49 30.50
CA GLN A 172 -1.85 -11.09 30.70
C GLN A 172 -0.56 -10.71 29.95
N GLN A 173 0.48 -11.54 30.01
CA GLN A 173 1.74 -11.30 29.29
C GLN A 173 1.57 -11.30 27.77
N THR A 174 0.76 -12.21 27.25
CA THR A 174 0.44 -12.29 25.81
C THR A 174 -0.35 -11.05 25.34
N SER A 175 -1.23 -10.52 26.19
CA SER A 175 -1.97 -9.29 25.92
C SER A 175 -1.04 -8.06 25.82
N ASP A 176 -0.10 -7.90 26.75
CA ASP A 176 0.81 -6.75 26.75
C ASP A 176 1.76 -6.77 25.54
N GLU A 177 2.26 -7.95 25.14
CA GLU A 177 3.09 -8.07 23.93
C GLU A 177 2.31 -7.67 22.68
N VAL A 178 1.06 -8.14 22.54
CA VAL A 178 0.19 -7.79 21.40
C VAL A 178 -0.10 -6.29 21.38
N VAL A 179 -0.41 -5.69 22.53
CA VAL A 179 -0.65 -4.24 22.64
C VAL A 179 0.59 -3.44 22.25
N SER A 180 1.78 -3.83 22.72
CA SER A 180 3.04 -3.20 22.33
C SER A 180 3.28 -3.35 20.83
N TYR A 181 3.11 -4.56 20.30
CA TYR A 181 3.27 -4.85 18.88
C TYR A 181 2.36 -3.99 18.00
N LEU A 182 1.07 -3.88 18.34
CA LEU A 182 0.13 -3.05 17.57
C LEU A 182 0.55 -1.58 17.56
N LYS A 183 1.01 -1.05 18.70
CA LYS A 183 1.55 0.31 18.78
C LYS A 183 2.78 0.49 17.90
N ASP A 184 3.71 -0.47 17.91
CA ASP A 184 4.90 -0.47 17.04
C ASP A 184 4.52 -0.50 15.55
N MET A 185 3.38 -1.11 15.20
CA MET A 185 2.82 -1.13 13.85
C MET A 185 1.95 0.08 13.51
N GLY A 186 1.88 1.09 14.40
CA GLY A 186 1.07 2.29 14.22
C GLY A 186 -0.44 2.01 14.22
N ILE A 187 -0.88 0.95 14.91
CA ILE A 187 -2.28 0.60 15.09
C ILE A 187 -2.68 0.95 16.52
N ASN A 188 -3.76 1.70 16.68
CA ASN A 188 -4.34 1.94 18.00
C ASN A 188 -4.99 0.63 18.49
N PRO A 189 -4.55 0.03 19.61
CA PRO A 189 -5.15 -1.20 20.12
C PRO A 189 -6.65 -1.08 20.38
N SER A 190 -7.17 0.12 20.70
CA SER A 190 -8.60 0.34 20.90
C SER A 190 -9.42 0.19 19.61
N ALA A 191 -8.77 0.19 18.43
CA ALA A 191 -9.41 -0.10 17.15
C ALA A 191 -10.04 -1.50 17.12
N LEU A 192 -9.47 -2.45 17.89
CA LEU A 192 -9.92 -3.84 17.94
C LEU A 192 -11.01 -4.07 18.98
N THR A 193 -11.23 -3.13 19.91
CA THR A 193 -12.17 -3.28 21.04
C THR A 193 -13.64 -3.32 20.62
N PRO A 194 -14.17 -2.42 19.75
CA PRO A 194 -15.57 -2.47 19.33
C PRO A 194 -15.93 -3.75 18.55
N MET A 195 -14.91 -4.39 17.99
CA MET A 195 -15.04 -5.60 17.20
C MET A 195 -15.09 -6.84 18.11
N ALA A 196 -14.49 -6.78 19.30
CA ALA A 196 -14.51 -7.82 20.34
C ALA A 196 -15.86 -7.99 21.04
N THR A 197 -16.68 -6.94 21.09
CA THR A 197 -17.94 -6.95 21.86
C THR A 197 -19.13 -7.55 21.11
N THR A 198 -19.00 -7.88 19.81
CA THR A 198 -20.15 -8.23 18.95
C THR A 198 -20.17 -9.68 18.45
N SER A 199 -19.11 -10.47 18.69
CA SER A 199 -19.00 -11.82 18.15
C SER A 199 -18.98 -12.88 19.26
N HIS A 200 -19.89 -13.86 19.19
CA HIS A 200 -19.82 -15.11 19.94
C HIS A 200 -19.02 -16.19 19.16
N ASP A 201 -18.44 -15.82 18.01
CA ASP A 201 -17.79 -16.74 17.09
C ASP A 201 -16.30 -16.90 17.42
N ALA A 202 -15.73 -18.03 16.98
CA ALA A 202 -14.30 -18.32 17.13
C ALA A 202 -13.38 -17.36 16.34
N VAL A 203 -13.95 -16.63 15.36
CA VAL A 203 -13.24 -15.67 14.53
C VAL A 203 -14.09 -14.42 14.33
N MET A 204 -13.48 -13.27 14.65
CA MET A 204 -14.01 -11.96 14.37
C MET A 204 -13.52 -11.48 13.01
N TRP A 205 -14.42 -11.53 12.01
CA TRP A 205 -14.12 -11.11 10.65
C TRP A 205 -14.16 -9.59 10.49
N LEU A 206 -13.21 -9.05 9.73
CA LEU A 206 -13.08 -7.61 9.45
C LEU A 206 -13.57 -7.32 8.02
N THR A 207 -14.43 -6.33 7.86
CA THR A 207 -14.77 -5.80 6.53
C THR A 207 -13.69 -4.81 6.06
N ALA A 208 -13.60 -4.59 4.75
CA ALA A 208 -12.66 -3.60 4.20
C ALA A 208 -12.88 -2.19 4.79
N ASP A 209 -14.13 -1.76 4.92
CA ASP A 209 -14.48 -0.46 5.50
C ASP A 209 -14.06 -0.35 6.96
N GLN A 210 -14.26 -1.41 7.74
CA GLN A 210 -13.78 -1.49 9.11
C GLN A 210 -12.26 -1.39 9.18
N MET A 211 -11.54 -2.12 8.32
CA MET A 211 -10.08 -2.08 8.30
C MET A 211 -9.56 -0.66 8.01
N ILE A 212 -10.16 0.03 7.03
CA ILE A 212 -9.73 1.38 6.62
C ILE A 212 -10.08 2.40 7.69
N SER A 213 -11.33 2.43 8.15
CA SER A 213 -11.83 3.43 9.12
C SER A 213 -11.14 3.34 10.49
N SER A 214 -10.60 2.16 10.84
CA SER A 214 -9.90 1.92 12.10
C SER A 214 -8.36 1.93 11.96
N GLY A 215 -7.83 2.18 10.77
CA GLY A 215 -6.38 2.27 10.50
C GLY A 215 -5.63 0.93 10.40
N LEU A 216 -6.36 -0.20 10.42
CA LEU A 216 -5.81 -1.54 10.19
C LEU A 216 -5.33 -1.73 8.75
N ALA A 217 -6.01 -1.11 7.79
CA ALA A 217 -5.57 -0.95 6.41
C ALA A 217 -5.32 0.53 6.12
N ASN A 218 -4.33 0.80 5.26
CA ASN A 218 -3.99 2.15 4.84
C ASN A 218 -3.90 2.31 3.31
N ASN A 219 -4.11 1.22 2.57
CA ASN A 219 -4.19 1.18 1.10
C ASN A 219 -3.08 1.97 0.40
N GLY A 220 -1.85 1.85 0.90
CA GLY A 220 -0.69 2.49 0.30
C GLY A 220 -0.42 3.91 0.77
N ARG A 221 -1.11 4.43 1.80
CA ARG A 221 -0.94 5.81 2.28
C ARG A 221 -0.58 5.85 3.76
N LEU A 222 0.52 6.50 4.12
CA LEU A 222 0.84 6.78 5.51
C LEU A 222 -0.06 7.90 6.07
N PRO A 223 -0.15 8.06 7.41
CA PRO A 223 -0.97 9.11 8.00
C PRO A 223 -0.61 10.50 7.46
N LEU A 224 -1.64 11.27 7.11
CA LEU A 224 -1.48 12.69 6.77
C LEU A 224 -1.08 13.46 8.04
N THR A 225 -0.06 14.31 7.93
CA THR A 225 0.35 15.21 8.99
C THR A 225 0.07 16.66 8.62
N ALA A 226 -0.20 17.49 9.63
CA ALA A 226 -0.36 18.92 9.48
C ALA A 226 0.42 19.64 10.58
N LYS A 227 1.17 20.68 10.21
CA LYS A 227 1.86 21.57 11.14
C LYS A 227 1.78 22.98 10.60
N TYR A 228 1.54 23.97 11.45
CA TYR A 228 1.68 25.37 11.07
C TYR A 228 2.68 26.08 11.96
N GLN A 229 3.38 27.05 11.37
CA GLN A 229 4.38 27.85 12.06
C GLN A 229 4.41 29.28 11.51
N PRO A 230 4.82 30.26 12.32
CA PRO A 230 5.15 31.59 11.82
C PRO A 230 6.29 31.54 10.81
N SER A 231 6.25 32.46 9.84
CA SER A 231 7.35 32.79 8.95
C SER A 231 7.69 34.27 9.08
N ALA A 232 8.79 34.71 8.44
CA ALA A 232 9.19 36.12 8.45
C ALA A 232 8.11 37.08 7.89
N THR A 233 7.17 36.58 7.09
CA THR A 233 6.18 37.42 6.38
C THR A 233 4.73 36.97 6.57
N GLY A 234 4.47 35.97 7.42
CA GLY A 234 3.11 35.43 7.59
C GLY A 234 3.06 34.13 8.38
N LEU A 235 2.02 33.34 8.15
CA LEU A 235 1.86 31.99 8.70
C LEU A 235 1.94 30.96 7.59
N TYR A 236 2.53 29.81 7.89
CA TYR A 236 2.70 28.73 6.92
C TYR A 236 2.16 27.43 7.50
N LEU A 237 1.19 26.82 6.82
CA LEU A 237 0.73 25.46 7.08
C LEU A 237 1.41 24.50 6.11
N VAL A 238 1.88 23.37 6.62
CA VAL A 238 2.39 22.24 5.83
C VAL A 238 1.50 21.04 6.07
N LEU A 239 0.95 20.52 4.98
CA LEU A 239 0.30 19.21 4.88
C LEU A 239 1.28 18.25 4.21
N ASP A 240 1.52 17.10 4.82
CA ASP A 240 2.51 16.15 4.35
C ASP A 240 2.01 14.70 4.46
N GLN A 241 2.14 13.94 3.39
CA GLN A 241 1.77 12.53 3.34
C GLN A 241 2.67 11.77 2.37
N VAL A 242 3.18 10.64 2.83
CA VAL A 242 3.88 9.67 2.00
C VAL A 242 2.90 8.58 1.58
N ASP A 243 2.88 8.24 0.30
CA ASP A 243 2.20 7.06 -0.21
C ASP A 243 3.20 6.12 -0.91
N ARG A 244 2.71 5.02 -1.48
CA ARG A 244 3.55 4.03 -2.18
C ARG A 244 4.22 4.60 -3.44
N HIS A 245 3.81 5.78 -3.90
CA HIS A 245 4.28 6.41 -5.14
C HIS A 245 5.20 7.61 -4.91
N GLY A 246 5.27 8.15 -3.69
CA GLY A 246 6.17 9.24 -3.35
C GLY A 246 5.78 10.00 -2.08
N GLU A 247 6.48 11.11 -1.86
CA GLU A 247 6.17 12.08 -0.82
C GLU A 247 5.40 13.25 -1.44
N HIS A 248 4.29 13.60 -0.80
CA HIS A 248 3.40 14.65 -1.25
C HIS A 248 3.32 15.72 -0.17
N ARG A 249 3.48 16.97 -0.59
CA ARG A 249 3.38 18.13 0.30
C ARG A 249 2.49 19.19 -0.32
N MET A 250 1.60 19.74 0.50
CA MET A 250 0.86 20.96 0.16
C MET A 250 1.08 21.98 1.26
N THR A 251 1.34 23.21 0.86
CA THR A 251 1.54 24.30 1.81
C THR A 251 0.62 25.45 1.52
N ILE A 252 0.19 26.09 2.60
CA ILE A 252 -0.68 27.26 2.57
C ILE A 252 0.07 28.37 3.28
N GLU A 253 0.54 29.34 2.51
CA GLU A 253 1.18 30.54 3.04
C GLU A 253 0.16 31.66 3.14
N CYS A 254 -0.12 32.12 4.35
CA CYS A 254 -1.04 33.21 4.65
C CYS A 254 -0.27 34.49 4.96
N LYS A 255 -0.47 35.51 4.13
CA LYS A 255 0.02 36.88 4.31
C LYS A 255 -1.13 37.87 4.19
N ARG A 256 -0.89 39.12 4.59
CA ARG A 256 -1.87 40.19 4.45
C ARG A 256 -2.25 40.39 2.99
N GLY A 257 -3.52 40.14 2.66
CA GLY A 257 -4.07 40.29 1.31
C GLY A 257 -3.72 39.19 0.31
N LEU A 258 -2.95 38.17 0.69
CA LEU A 258 -2.52 37.09 -0.20
C LEU A 258 -2.42 35.76 0.55
N VAL A 259 -3.12 34.74 0.04
CA VAL A 259 -2.83 33.35 0.37
C VAL A 259 -2.19 32.69 -0.84
N THR A 260 -1.13 31.92 -0.64
CA THR A 260 -0.50 31.11 -1.69
C THR A 260 -0.62 29.64 -1.36
N LEU A 261 -1.14 28.85 -2.30
CA LEU A 261 -1.09 27.40 -2.25
C LEU A 261 0.12 26.92 -3.03
N THR A 262 0.95 26.09 -2.42
CA THR A 262 2.04 25.40 -3.12
C THR A 262 1.86 23.91 -2.97
N ALA A 263 1.94 23.17 -4.07
CA ALA A 263 1.97 21.72 -4.06
C ALA A 263 3.31 21.24 -4.59
N ILE A 264 3.88 20.25 -3.90
CA ILE A 264 5.15 19.61 -4.19
C ILE A 264 4.88 18.10 -4.20
N ASN A 265 5.10 17.47 -5.34
CA ASN A 265 4.93 16.04 -5.53
C ASN A 265 6.29 15.43 -5.87
N GLN A 266 6.92 14.78 -4.90
CA GLN A 266 8.27 14.22 -5.01
C GLN A 266 8.20 12.80 -5.57
N VAL A 267 8.53 12.68 -6.85
CA VAL A 267 8.37 11.46 -7.66
C VAL A 267 9.67 10.98 -8.29
N GLY A 268 10.78 11.69 -8.05
CA GLY A 268 12.08 11.46 -8.68
C GLY A 268 12.29 12.32 -9.94
N ALA A 269 13.53 12.74 -10.17
CA ALA A 269 13.88 13.73 -11.21
C ALA A 269 13.49 13.31 -12.63
N ALA A 270 13.69 12.05 -13.01
CA ALA A 270 13.30 11.56 -14.34
C ALA A 270 11.78 11.60 -14.52
N ARG A 271 11.04 11.05 -13.54
CA ARG A 271 9.58 11.00 -13.57
C ARG A 271 8.94 12.40 -13.52
N ALA A 272 9.50 13.31 -12.73
CA ALA A 272 9.05 14.69 -12.65
C ALA A 272 9.13 15.41 -14.01
N LYS A 273 10.26 15.24 -14.73
CA LYS A 273 10.42 15.75 -16.11
C LYS A 273 9.38 15.17 -17.06
N ASP A 274 9.15 13.87 -17.01
CA ASP A 274 8.17 13.22 -17.88
C ASP A 274 6.73 13.66 -17.60
N ILE A 275 6.39 13.91 -16.33
CA ILE A 275 5.06 14.40 -15.94
C ILE A 275 4.83 15.81 -16.48
N VAL A 276 5.78 16.73 -16.27
CA VAL A 276 5.65 18.11 -16.73
C VAL A 276 5.66 18.19 -18.26
N ALA A 277 6.52 17.41 -18.93
CA ALA A 277 6.59 17.40 -20.40
C ALA A 277 5.30 16.89 -21.07
N ARG A 278 4.61 15.93 -20.45
CA ARG A 278 3.32 15.38 -20.95
C ARG A 278 2.10 16.21 -20.52
N GLY A 279 2.24 17.04 -19.49
CA GLY A 279 1.15 17.81 -18.91
C GLY A 279 0.57 18.84 -19.88
N ALA A 280 -0.73 18.77 -20.14
CA ALA A 280 -1.44 19.81 -20.87
C ALA A 280 -1.96 20.92 -19.95
N ARG A 281 -2.22 20.58 -18.68
CA ARG A 281 -2.74 21.48 -17.64
C ARG A 281 -2.34 21.01 -16.25
N SER A 282 -2.34 21.94 -15.31
CA SER A 282 -2.19 21.69 -13.88
C SER A 282 -3.27 22.40 -13.09
N TYR A 283 -3.71 21.81 -11.99
CA TYR A 283 -4.85 22.30 -11.23
C TYR A 283 -4.82 21.80 -9.79
N PHE A 284 -5.52 22.53 -8.92
CA PHE A 284 -5.83 22.07 -7.57
C PHE A 284 -7.23 21.44 -7.56
N GLU A 285 -7.50 20.61 -6.56
CA GLU A 285 -8.83 20.11 -6.29
C GLU A 285 -9.26 20.44 -4.87
N ILE A 286 -10.55 20.76 -4.72
CA ILE A 286 -11.22 20.87 -3.44
C ILE A 286 -12.47 19.99 -3.54
N ASN A 287 -12.61 19.00 -2.66
CA ASN A 287 -13.68 18.01 -2.70
C ASN A 287 -13.83 17.33 -4.08
N ARG A 288 -12.70 17.00 -4.72
CA ARG A 288 -12.62 16.42 -6.08
C ARG A 288 -13.16 17.32 -7.20
N GLN A 289 -13.42 18.60 -6.91
CA GLN A 289 -13.74 19.60 -7.91
C GLN A 289 -12.49 20.37 -8.29
N GLU A 290 -12.21 20.41 -9.59
CA GLU A 290 -11.08 21.14 -10.16
C GLU A 290 -11.22 22.66 -9.94
N THR A 291 -10.10 23.30 -9.57
CA THR A 291 -9.97 24.73 -9.38
C THR A 291 -8.54 25.21 -9.66
N LEU A 292 -8.35 26.52 -9.82
CA LEU A 292 -7.05 27.15 -10.10
C LEU A 292 -6.29 26.54 -11.29
N THR A 293 -7.03 26.09 -12.31
CA THR A 293 -6.48 25.46 -13.50
C THR A 293 -5.60 26.42 -14.28
N GLN A 294 -4.43 25.94 -14.71
CA GLN A 294 -3.57 26.62 -15.66
C GLN A 294 -3.13 25.66 -16.77
N PRO A 295 -3.01 26.14 -18.02
CA PRO A 295 -2.42 25.36 -19.11
C PRO A 295 -0.92 25.13 -18.87
N ARG A 296 -0.35 24.18 -19.62
CA ARG A 296 1.08 23.80 -19.81
C ARG A 296 2.11 24.34 -18.80
N ASP A 297 2.29 25.65 -18.68
CA ASP A 297 3.31 26.30 -17.85
C ASP A 297 2.94 26.37 -16.35
N GLY A 298 1.79 25.81 -15.96
CA GLY A 298 1.35 25.86 -14.57
C GLY A 298 2.12 24.95 -13.60
N ALA A 299 2.81 23.92 -14.08
CA ALA A 299 3.63 23.05 -13.25
C ALA A 299 5.08 23.08 -13.72
N SER A 300 6.01 22.96 -12.79
CA SER A 300 7.45 23.01 -13.06
C SER A 300 8.18 21.88 -12.36
N VAL A 301 9.38 21.56 -12.83
CA VAL A 301 10.27 20.62 -12.16
C VAL A 301 11.19 21.40 -11.22
N ALA A 302 11.20 21.03 -9.95
CA ALA A 302 12.15 21.51 -8.96
C ALA A 302 12.92 20.30 -8.42
N SER A 303 14.18 20.15 -8.85
CA SER A 303 15.05 19.00 -8.53
C SER A 303 14.41 17.66 -8.91
N ASP A 304 13.80 16.96 -7.94
CA ASP A 304 13.18 15.65 -8.06
C ASP A 304 11.64 15.69 -7.94
N SER A 305 11.07 16.88 -7.94
CA SER A 305 9.66 17.11 -7.62
C SER A 305 8.93 17.89 -8.71
N VAL A 306 7.64 17.59 -8.87
CA VAL A 306 6.70 18.44 -9.62
C VAL A 306 6.13 19.49 -8.67
N THR A 307 6.33 20.76 -8.98
CA THR A 307 5.92 21.89 -8.15
C THR A 307 4.93 22.79 -8.87
N MET A 308 3.90 23.24 -8.15
CA MET A 308 2.97 24.26 -8.62
C MET A 308 2.60 25.21 -7.47
N ALA A 309 2.52 26.51 -7.76
CA ALA A 309 2.14 27.52 -6.78
C ALA A 309 1.11 28.49 -7.37
N ARG A 310 0.06 28.83 -6.60
CA ARG A 310 -1.03 29.71 -7.03
C ARG A 310 -1.51 30.64 -5.92
N PRO A 311 -1.85 31.90 -6.25
CA PRO A 311 -2.62 32.72 -5.33
C PRO A 311 -4.01 32.10 -5.11
N TYR A 312 -4.50 32.17 -3.89
CA TYR A 312 -5.83 31.76 -3.48
C TYR A 312 -6.53 32.91 -2.75
N PRO A 313 -7.83 33.17 -2.99
CA PRO A 313 -8.52 34.26 -2.32
C PRO A 313 -8.56 34.04 -0.80
N PRO A 314 -8.01 34.95 0.03
CA PRO A 314 -8.02 34.80 1.48
C PRO A 314 -9.42 34.62 2.07
N ALA A 315 -10.41 35.34 1.53
CA ALA A 315 -11.82 35.27 1.91
C ALA A 315 -12.55 33.98 1.48
N ARG A 316 -11.82 32.99 0.95
CA ARG A 316 -12.32 31.65 0.63
C ARG A 316 -11.52 30.56 1.34
N LEU A 317 -10.57 30.91 2.20
CA LEU A 317 -9.68 29.95 2.86
C LEU A 317 -10.47 28.87 3.61
N GLU A 318 -11.64 29.21 4.15
CA GLU A 318 -12.57 28.29 4.77
C GLU A 318 -12.95 27.10 3.87
N TYR A 319 -13.02 27.28 2.55
CA TYR A 319 -13.36 26.18 1.63
C TYR A 319 -12.28 25.10 1.57
N ILE A 320 -11.01 25.44 1.83
CA ILE A 320 -9.93 24.47 1.94
C ILE A 320 -9.92 23.85 3.34
N ILE A 321 -10.01 24.68 4.37
CA ILE A 321 -9.91 24.28 5.78
C ILE A 321 -11.04 23.31 6.18
N PHE A 322 -12.24 23.47 5.61
CA PHE A 322 -13.40 22.62 5.87
C PHE A 322 -13.67 21.59 4.77
N ALA A 323 -12.81 21.48 3.74
CA ALA A 323 -12.97 20.47 2.70
C ALA A 323 -12.82 19.05 3.26
N GLN A 324 -13.54 18.09 2.71
CA GLN A 324 -13.28 16.67 2.92
C GLN A 324 -11.91 16.28 2.35
N SER A 325 -11.57 16.84 1.18
CA SER A 325 -10.29 16.54 0.52
C SER A 325 -9.76 17.72 -0.28
N VAL A 326 -8.43 17.77 -0.40
CA VAL A 326 -7.73 18.70 -1.29
C VAL A 326 -6.66 17.97 -2.07
N GLY A 327 -6.33 18.46 -3.26
CA GLY A 327 -5.32 17.81 -4.10
C GLY A 327 -4.67 18.75 -5.09
N ALA A 328 -3.66 18.25 -5.77
CA ALA A 328 -2.93 18.96 -6.81
C ALA A 328 -2.51 17.97 -7.89
N TRP A 329 -2.71 18.36 -9.15
CA TRP A 329 -2.65 17.44 -10.28
C TRP A 329 -2.08 18.09 -11.53
N VAL A 330 -1.31 17.31 -12.28
CA VAL A 330 -0.93 17.55 -13.67
C VAL A 330 -1.64 16.52 -14.52
N GLY A 331 -2.40 16.98 -15.50
CA GLY A 331 -3.19 16.13 -16.39
C GLY A 331 -2.96 16.45 -17.85
N ASP A 332 -3.31 15.51 -18.71
CA ASP A 332 -3.45 15.76 -20.14
C ASP A 332 -4.81 16.41 -20.48
N SER A 333 -5.02 16.69 -21.77
CA SER A 333 -6.26 17.27 -22.27
C SER A 333 -7.44 16.28 -22.27
N ASN A 334 -7.16 14.97 -22.26
CA ASN A 334 -8.15 13.92 -22.47
C ASN A 334 -8.51 13.17 -21.17
N SER A 335 -7.94 13.59 -20.04
CA SER A 335 -8.03 12.96 -18.72
C SER A 335 -7.54 11.50 -18.67
N ALA A 336 -6.79 11.05 -19.68
CA ALA A 336 -6.22 9.69 -19.73
C ALA A 336 -4.96 9.59 -18.89
N PHE A 337 -4.19 10.68 -18.83
CA PHE A 337 -3.05 10.85 -17.95
C PHE A 337 -3.37 11.86 -16.85
N ARG A 338 -3.10 11.46 -15.60
CA ARG A 338 -3.21 12.32 -14.44
C ARG A 338 -2.20 11.89 -13.38
N ASN A 339 -1.38 12.83 -12.92
CA ASN A 339 -0.38 12.58 -11.88
C ASN A 339 -0.41 13.69 -10.82
N GLY A 340 -0.34 13.32 -9.55
CA GLY A 340 -0.56 14.22 -8.44
C GLY A 340 -1.05 13.46 -7.22
N PHE A 341 -1.73 14.15 -6.31
CA PHE A 341 -2.18 13.58 -5.04
C PHE A 341 -3.49 14.18 -4.55
N THR A 342 -4.15 13.44 -3.65
CA THR A 342 -5.29 13.91 -2.86
C THR A 342 -5.07 13.59 -1.39
N PHE A 343 -5.16 14.61 -0.56
CA PHE A 343 -5.24 14.52 0.90
C PHE A 343 -6.69 14.47 1.35
N TYR A 344 -7.00 13.53 2.24
CA TYR A 344 -8.24 13.52 3.00
C TYR A 344 -7.97 14.19 4.34
N LEU A 345 -8.69 15.28 4.62
CA LEU A 345 -8.29 16.24 5.65
C LEU A 345 -8.80 15.91 7.05
N GLU A 346 -9.63 14.87 7.19
CA GLU A 346 -10.26 14.55 8.47
C GLU A 346 -9.26 14.26 9.60
N PRO A 347 -8.17 13.50 9.39
CA PRO A 347 -7.18 13.22 10.44
C PRO A 347 -6.48 14.47 11.00
N VAL A 348 -6.49 15.58 10.26
CA VAL A 348 -5.77 16.83 10.62
C VAL A 348 -6.71 18.02 10.81
N ARG A 349 -8.03 17.77 10.93
CA ARG A 349 -9.06 18.81 10.96
C ARG A 349 -8.86 19.84 12.08
N SER A 350 -8.43 19.40 13.26
CA SER A 350 -8.17 20.29 14.40
C SER A 350 -7.07 21.30 14.07
N THR A 351 -5.92 20.83 13.60
CA THR A 351 -4.79 21.69 13.21
C THR A 351 -5.14 22.68 12.11
N LEU A 352 -5.98 22.27 11.14
CA LEU A 352 -6.48 23.17 10.09
C LEU A 352 -7.32 24.31 10.66
N LYS A 353 -8.19 24.03 11.63
CA LYS A 353 -9.00 25.06 12.31
C LYS A 353 -8.12 26.04 13.09
N ASP A 354 -7.12 25.54 13.81
CA ASP A 354 -6.18 26.37 14.57
C ASP A 354 -5.40 27.30 13.64
N TYR A 355 -4.88 26.76 12.53
CA TYR A 355 -4.20 27.54 11.50
C TYR A 355 -5.11 28.63 10.91
N TYR A 356 -6.37 28.31 10.59
CA TYR A 356 -7.32 29.28 10.05
C TYR A 356 -7.54 30.47 10.99
N ASN A 357 -7.73 30.19 12.28
CA ASN A 357 -7.91 31.23 13.29
C ASN A 357 -6.64 32.08 13.44
N ALA A 358 -5.46 31.46 13.47
CA ALA A 358 -4.18 32.18 13.54
C ALA A 358 -3.95 33.05 12.30
N CYS A 359 -4.25 32.53 11.11
CA CYS A 359 -4.16 33.28 9.84
C CYS A 359 -5.11 34.48 9.83
N TRP A 360 -6.36 34.32 10.28
CA TRP A 360 -7.31 35.43 10.40
C TRP A 360 -6.81 36.53 11.33
N GLN A 361 -6.21 36.16 12.48
CA GLN A 361 -5.66 37.12 13.43
C GLN A 361 -4.43 37.86 12.87
N ALA A 362 -3.54 37.16 12.18
CA ALA A 362 -2.31 37.73 11.62
C ALA A 362 -2.56 38.56 10.34
N ALA A 363 -3.52 38.15 9.53
CA ALA A 363 -3.83 38.73 8.22
C ALA A 363 -5.34 38.75 7.96
N PRO A 364 -6.10 39.64 8.64
CA PRO A 364 -7.54 39.72 8.45
C PRO A 364 -7.89 40.02 7.00
N TRP A 365 -8.80 39.24 6.42
CA TRP A 365 -9.39 39.53 5.11
C TRP A 365 -10.64 40.41 5.26
N PRO A 366 -11.00 41.21 4.24
CA PRO A 366 -12.26 41.93 4.26
C PRO A 366 -13.42 40.94 4.39
N THR A 367 -14.27 41.09 5.40
CA THR A 367 -15.57 40.42 5.42
C THR A 367 -16.32 40.86 4.16
N LYS A 368 -16.99 39.94 3.44
CA LYS A 368 -17.84 40.30 2.29
C LYS A 368 -18.65 41.54 2.67
N GLN A 369 -18.40 42.66 2.00
CA GLN A 369 -19.33 43.78 2.08
C GLN A 369 -20.65 43.26 1.54
N ASN A 370 -21.73 43.40 2.33
CA ASN A 370 -23.07 43.21 1.80
C ASN A 370 -23.16 44.02 0.51
N PRO A 371 -23.59 43.43 -0.62
CA PRO A 371 -23.86 44.22 -1.81
C PRO A 371 -25.10 45.09 -1.50
N ASN A 372 -24.79 46.32 -1.07
CA ASN A 372 -25.64 47.48 -0.77
C ASN A 372 -26.45 47.54 0.55
N PRO A 373 -26.56 48.76 1.14
CA PRO A 373 -27.46 49.10 2.25
C PRO A 373 -28.93 49.15 1.84
#